data_AF-A0AAU4ZNV2-F1
#
_entry.id   AF-A0AAU4ZNV2-F1
#
_cell.length_a   1.000
_cell.length_b   1.000
_cell.length_c   1.000
_cell.angle_alpha   90.00
_cell.angle_beta   90.00
_cell.angle_gamma   90.00
#
_symmetry.space_group_name_H-M   'P 1'
#
loop_
_entity.id
_entity.type
_entity.pdbx_description
1 polymer ?
#
loop_
_entity_poly.entity_id
_entity_poly.type
_entity_poly.pdbx_seq_one_letter_code
_entity_poly.pdbx_strand_id
1 'polypeptide(L)'
;MRTHRLALLCSTAVLAIGGSLAVAPSASAAVAEPNCNYISDTARPTVRPNDEGNAVRQVQCLINNYSKYNTWIDVDGDYGPATARGVYWVQTCNGTTGGADGIVGSSTWNRLYNPKPACAL
;
A
#
# COMPACT_ATOMS: atom_id res chain seq x y z
N MET A 1 14.22 -25.45 5.18
CA MET A 1 15.50 -25.94 4.64
C MET A 1 16.41 -24.73 4.39
N ARG A 2 17.59 -24.71 5.05
CA ARG A 2 18.87 -24.01 4.70
C ARG A 2 18.82 -22.53 4.26
N THR A 3 19.61 -21.57 4.77
CA THR A 3 20.76 -21.57 5.70
C THR A 3 21.11 -20.11 6.04
N HIS A 4 21.57 -19.92 7.27
CA HIS A 4 22.18 -18.72 7.84
C HIS A 4 23.45 -18.25 7.10
N ARG A 5 23.72 -16.94 7.12
CA ARG A 5 25.08 -16.38 7.04
C ARG A 5 25.31 -15.40 8.18
N LEU A 6 26.34 -15.73 8.95
CA LEU A 6 26.81 -15.08 10.17
C LEU A 6 27.45 -13.71 9.87
N ALA A 7 27.28 -12.77 10.79
CA ALA A 7 28.32 -11.81 11.13
C ALA A 7 28.28 -11.59 12.66
N LEU A 8 29.23 -12.26 13.31
CA LEU A 8 29.59 -12.12 14.72
C LEU A 8 30.54 -10.91 14.87
N LEU A 9 30.79 -10.48 16.13
CA LEU A 9 31.73 -9.44 16.62
C LEU A 9 31.03 -8.08 16.87
N CYS A 10 31.03 -7.47 18.06
CA CYS A 10 31.90 -7.57 19.23
C CYS A 10 31.11 -7.53 20.55
N SER A 11 31.55 -8.37 21.47
CA SER A 11 31.20 -8.36 22.88
C SER A 11 31.77 -7.12 23.58
N THR A 12 30.96 -6.43 24.37
CA THR A 12 31.37 -5.99 25.72
C THR A 12 30.16 -6.08 26.63
N ALA A 13 30.22 -7.06 27.53
CA ALA A 13 29.35 -7.18 28.68
C ALA A 13 29.64 -6.02 29.63
N VAL A 14 28.60 -5.30 30.06
CA VAL A 14 28.64 -4.52 31.30
C VAL A 14 27.74 -5.24 32.29
N LEU A 15 28.37 -5.96 33.21
CA LEU A 15 27.73 -6.52 34.39
C LEU A 15 27.75 -5.42 35.46
N ALA A 16 26.62 -4.78 35.72
CA ALA A 16 26.44 -3.89 36.85
C ALA A 16 25.11 -4.18 37.53
N ILE A 17 25.20 -4.46 38.82
CA ILE A 17 24.16 -4.94 39.73
C ILE A 17 23.34 -3.71 40.14
N GLY A 18 22.06 -3.67 39.77
CA GLY A 18 21.16 -2.57 40.14
C GLY A 18 19.73 -2.90 39.75
N GLY A 19 18.91 -3.26 40.74
CA GLY A 19 17.50 -3.57 40.54
C GLY A 19 16.72 -2.34 40.05
N SER A 20 16.14 -2.47 38.86
CA SER A 20 14.90 -1.84 38.40
C SER A 20 14.51 -2.57 37.12
N LEU A 21 13.36 -3.23 37.12
CA LEU A 21 12.77 -3.79 35.90
C LEU A 21 12.35 -2.61 35.00
N ALA A 22 13.27 -2.12 34.19
CA ALA A 22 12.93 -1.26 33.07
C ALA A 22 12.17 -2.14 32.07
N VAL A 23 10.83 -2.10 32.11
CA VAL A 23 10.00 -2.52 30.99
C VAL A 23 10.39 -1.61 29.83
N ALA A 24 11.20 -2.14 28.91
CA ALA A 24 11.44 -1.47 27.65
C ALA A 24 10.06 -1.26 26.99
N PRO A 25 9.71 -0.04 26.57
CA PRO A 25 8.50 0.15 25.78
C PRO A 25 8.62 -0.76 24.58
N SER A 26 7.63 -1.62 24.40
CA SER A 26 7.47 -2.36 23.16
C SER A 26 7.53 -1.33 22.05
N ALA A 27 8.56 -1.38 21.21
CA ALA A 27 8.60 -0.63 19.98
C ALA A 27 7.44 -1.16 19.14
N SER A 28 6.25 -0.60 19.34
CA SER A 28 5.18 -0.72 18.37
C SER A 28 5.75 -0.08 17.13
N ALA A 29 6.19 -0.91 16.19
CA ALA A 29 6.39 -0.47 14.83
C ALA A 29 5.03 0.07 14.41
N ALA A 30 4.80 1.37 14.65
CA ALA A 30 3.79 2.11 13.93
C ALA A 30 4.15 1.85 12.47
N VAL A 31 3.34 1.02 11.82
CA VAL A 31 3.42 0.82 10.39
C VAL A 31 3.53 2.22 9.80
N ALA A 32 4.67 2.54 9.20
CA ALA A 32 4.81 3.80 8.50
C ALA A 32 3.64 3.82 7.51
N GLU A 33 2.72 4.78 7.68
CA GLU A 33 1.58 4.86 6.79
C GLU A 33 2.13 4.95 5.37
N PRO A 34 1.66 4.09 4.45
CA PRO A 34 2.08 4.17 3.07
C PRO A 34 1.59 5.50 2.51
N ASN A 35 2.50 6.46 2.49
CA ASN A 35 2.28 7.77 1.93
C ASN A 35 2.14 7.61 0.40
N CYS A 36 0.92 7.41 -0.06
CA CYS A 36 0.56 7.54 -1.46
C CYS A 36 0.38 9.02 -1.79
N ASN A 37 1.46 9.72 -2.13
CA ASN A 37 1.45 11.15 -2.52
C ASN A 37 2.25 11.36 -3.82
N TYR A 38 1.76 10.75 -4.90
CA TYR A 38 2.30 10.96 -6.24
C TYR A 38 1.60 12.12 -6.96
N ILE A 39 0.36 12.42 -6.58
CA ILE A 39 -0.43 13.55 -7.10
C ILE A 39 -1.08 14.30 -5.94
N SER A 40 -1.46 15.55 -6.17
CA SER A 40 -2.34 16.28 -5.25
C SER A 40 -3.73 15.64 -5.22
N ASP A 41 -4.33 15.52 -4.03
CA ASP A 41 -5.68 14.95 -3.83
C ASP A 41 -6.79 15.67 -4.61
N THR A 42 -6.54 16.89 -5.09
CA THR A 42 -7.51 17.65 -5.90
C THR A 42 -7.41 17.37 -7.40
N ALA A 43 -6.30 16.79 -7.89
CA ALA A 43 -6.06 16.62 -9.32
C ALA A 43 -6.89 15.49 -9.94
N ARG A 44 -6.85 14.29 -9.32
CA ARG A 44 -7.62 13.07 -9.65
C ARG A 44 -8.06 12.96 -11.13
N PRO A 45 -7.12 12.96 -12.09
CA PRO A 45 -7.45 12.89 -13.51
C PRO A 45 -8.05 11.52 -13.86
N THR A 46 -8.75 11.41 -14.98
CA THR A 46 -9.17 10.08 -15.47
C THR A 46 -7.93 9.28 -15.86
N VAL A 47 -7.82 8.04 -15.35
CA VAL A 47 -6.73 7.12 -15.68
C VAL A 47 -7.31 5.87 -16.35
N ARG A 48 -6.70 5.39 -17.43
CA ARG A 48 -7.16 4.24 -18.23
C ARG A 48 -5.97 3.43 -18.76
N PRO A 49 -6.19 2.24 -19.33
CA PRO A 49 -5.13 1.42 -19.90
C PRO A 49 -4.22 2.15 -20.88
N ASN A 50 -2.92 1.89 -20.78
CA ASN A 50 -1.82 2.55 -21.50
C ASN A 50 -1.55 4.01 -21.10
N ASP A 51 -2.23 4.56 -20.10
CA ASP A 51 -1.78 5.80 -19.48
C ASP A 51 -0.53 5.52 -18.62
N GLU A 52 0.30 6.55 -18.45
CA GLU A 52 1.55 6.49 -17.69
C GLU A 52 1.67 7.67 -16.70
N GLY A 53 2.54 7.54 -15.70
CA GLY A 53 2.99 8.61 -14.83
C GLY A 53 2.36 8.64 -13.44
N ASN A 54 2.50 9.78 -12.76
CA ASN A 54 2.21 9.90 -11.32
C ASN A 54 0.77 9.57 -10.92
N ALA A 55 -0.22 9.83 -11.79
CA ALA A 55 -1.60 9.47 -11.52
C ALA A 55 -1.77 7.94 -11.44
N VAL A 56 -1.09 7.19 -12.30
CA VAL A 56 -1.08 5.72 -12.26
C VAL A 56 -0.38 5.22 -11.00
N ARG A 57 0.76 5.83 -10.63
CA ARG A 57 1.48 5.51 -9.39
C ARG A 57 0.60 5.69 -8.15
N GLN A 58 -0.19 6.77 -8.14
CA GLN A 58 -1.17 7.00 -7.09
C GLN A 58 -2.19 5.85 -7.01
N VAL A 59 -2.75 5.44 -8.15
CA VAL A 59 -3.71 4.32 -8.21
C VAL A 59 -3.09 3.02 -7.69
N GLN A 60 -1.91 2.65 -8.19
CA GLN A 60 -1.19 1.43 -7.80
C GLN A 60 -0.91 1.42 -6.29
N CYS A 61 -0.41 2.53 -5.75
CA CYS A 61 -0.14 2.68 -4.33
C CYS A 61 -1.42 2.54 -3.49
N LEU A 62 -2.51 3.22 -3.87
CA LEU A 62 -3.77 3.14 -3.13
C LEU A 62 -4.36 1.73 -3.15
N ILE A 63 -4.28 1.02 -4.29
CA ILE A 63 -4.73 -0.38 -4.36
C ILE A 63 -3.95 -1.25 -3.37
N ASN A 64 -2.62 -1.14 -3.34
CA ASN A 64 -1.79 -1.96 -2.45
C ASN A 64 -2.03 -1.68 -0.97
N ASN A 65 -2.40 -0.46 -0.62
CA ASN A 65 -2.33 0.02 0.77
C ASN A 65 -3.69 0.31 1.40
N TYR A 66 -4.74 0.47 0.61
CA TYR A 66 -6.09 0.78 1.10
C TYR A 66 -7.09 -0.31 0.75
N SER A 67 -6.72 -1.31 -0.04
CA SER A 67 -7.65 -2.32 -0.55
C SER A 67 -7.22 -3.75 -0.23
N LYS A 68 -8.17 -4.65 0.02
CA LYS A 68 -7.90 -6.09 0.24
C LYS A 68 -7.51 -6.85 -1.03
N TYR A 69 -7.12 -6.15 -2.10
CA TYR A 69 -6.61 -6.79 -3.29
C TYR A 69 -5.34 -7.56 -2.93
N ASN A 70 -5.40 -8.89 -3.07
CA ASN A 70 -4.42 -9.81 -2.51
C ASN A 70 -3.15 -9.97 -3.35
N THR A 71 -3.03 -9.21 -4.44
CA THR A 71 -1.91 -9.27 -5.37
C THR A 71 -1.21 -7.93 -5.36
N TRP A 72 0.09 -7.95 -5.08
CA TRP A 72 0.90 -6.73 -5.11
C TRP A 72 1.04 -6.20 -6.53
N ILE A 73 0.91 -4.88 -6.69
CA ILE A 73 1.11 -4.17 -7.96
C ILE A 73 2.36 -3.32 -7.83
N ASP A 74 3.27 -3.38 -8.81
CA ASP A 74 4.43 -2.49 -8.82
C ASP A 74 3.99 -1.03 -9.01
N VAL A 75 4.62 -0.11 -8.27
CA VAL A 75 4.31 1.34 -8.34
C VAL A 75 5.24 2.03 -9.36
N ASP A 76 5.20 1.49 -10.57
CA ASP A 76 6.04 1.90 -11.71
C ASP A 76 5.47 3.12 -12.46
N GLY A 77 4.15 3.32 -12.38
CA GLY A 77 3.44 4.36 -13.10
C GLY A 77 2.91 3.93 -14.45
N ASP A 78 2.95 2.64 -14.78
CA ASP A 78 2.44 2.13 -16.05
C ASP A 78 1.08 1.46 -15.86
N TYR A 79 0.06 1.91 -16.61
CA TYR A 79 -1.24 1.26 -16.56
C TYR A 79 -1.25 0.00 -17.43
N GLY A 80 -0.56 -1.01 -16.93
CA GLY A 80 -0.50 -2.35 -17.52
C GLY A 80 -1.58 -3.31 -17.01
N PRO A 81 -1.50 -4.60 -17.40
CA PRO A 81 -2.47 -5.62 -17.01
C PRO A 81 -2.61 -5.84 -15.50
N ALA A 82 -1.52 -5.66 -14.73
CA ALA A 82 -1.56 -5.78 -13.27
C ALA A 82 -2.41 -4.66 -12.64
N THR A 83 -2.17 -3.41 -13.04
CA THR A 83 -2.97 -2.24 -12.64
C THR A 83 -4.44 -2.41 -13.03
N ALA A 84 -4.71 -2.86 -14.27
CA ALA A 84 -6.07 -3.09 -14.76
C ALA A 84 -6.86 -4.09 -13.89
N ARG A 85 -6.22 -5.20 -13.49
CA ARG A 85 -6.83 -6.21 -12.61
C ARG A 85 -7.14 -5.67 -11.22
N GLY A 86 -6.22 -4.88 -10.65
CA GLY A 86 -6.42 -4.22 -9.36
C GLY A 86 -7.58 -3.22 -9.40
N VAL A 87 -7.63 -2.37 -10.42
CA VAL A 87 -8.73 -1.40 -10.61
C VAL A 87 -10.07 -2.12 -10.78
N TYR A 88 -10.13 -3.14 -11.62
CA TYR A 88 -11.34 -3.93 -11.81
C TYR A 88 -11.83 -4.57 -10.51
N TRP A 89 -10.90 -5.10 -9.69
CA TRP A 89 -11.24 -5.66 -8.38
C TRP A 89 -11.79 -4.58 -7.44
N VAL A 90 -11.15 -3.41 -7.36
CA VAL A 90 -11.61 -2.29 -6.53
C VAL A 90 -13.00 -1.86 -6.95
N GLN A 91 -13.25 -1.70 -8.25
CA GLN A 91 -14.56 -1.32 -8.78
C GLN A 91 -15.64 -2.36 -8.45
N THR A 92 -15.33 -3.64 -8.62
CA THR A 92 -16.24 -4.75 -8.33
C THR A 92 -16.56 -4.84 -6.84
N CYS A 93 -15.55 -4.84 -5.97
CA CYS A 93 -15.75 -4.95 -4.53
C CYS A 93 -16.54 -3.75 -3.99
N ASN A 94 -16.20 -2.54 -4.44
CA ASN A 94 -16.82 -1.32 -3.95
C ASN A 94 -18.16 -1.00 -4.62
N GLY A 95 -18.47 -1.57 -5.78
CA GLY A 95 -19.67 -1.24 -6.56
C GLY A 95 -19.67 0.22 -7.02
N THR A 96 -18.75 0.58 -7.91
CA THR A 96 -18.61 1.94 -8.46
C THR A 96 -19.75 2.29 -9.42
N THR A 97 -20.12 3.58 -9.45
CA THR A 97 -21.07 4.11 -10.44
C THR A 97 -20.42 4.02 -11.83
N GLY A 98 -21.03 3.26 -12.74
CA GLY A 98 -20.46 2.93 -14.05
C GLY A 98 -20.02 1.46 -14.19
N GLY A 99 -19.99 0.70 -13.09
CA GLY A 99 -19.58 -0.70 -13.09
C GLY A 99 -18.06 -0.88 -12.99
N ALA A 100 -17.58 -2.06 -13.39
CA ALA A 100 -16.17 -2.41 -13.43
C ALA A 100 -15.65 -2.36 -14.87
N ASP A 101 -15.23 -1.18 -15.30
CA ASP A 101 -14.80 -0.88 -16.68
C ASP A 101 -13.27 -0.75 -16.82
N GLY A 102 -12.52 -0.82 -15.70
CA GLY A 102 -11.08 -0.62 -15.69
C GLY A 102 -10.64 0.83 -15.92
N ILE A 103 -11.54 1.81 -15.82
CA ILE A 103 -11.24 3.25 -15.92
C ILE A 103 -11.37 3.90 -14.55
N VAL A 104 -10.33 4.60 -14.10
CA VAL A 104 -10.33 5.32 -12.84
C VAL A 104 -10.93 6.72 -13.05
N GLY A 105 -12.26 6.76 -13.04
CA GLY A 105 -13.03 8.01 -12.99
C GLY A 105 -13.29 8.49 -11.55
N SER A 106 -14.07 9.56 -11.40
CA SER A 106 -14.34 10.20 -10.09
C SER A 106 -14.92 9.22 -9.05
N SER A 107 -15.79 8.29 -9.46
CA SER A 107 -16.36 7.27 -8.57
C SER A 107 -15.30 6.28 -8.07
N THR A 108 -14.45 5.78 -8.96
CA THR A 108 -13.35 4.87 -8.61
C THR A 108 -12.30 5.55 -7.76
N TRP A 109 -11.94 6.80 -8.08
CA TRP A 109 -11.09 7.62 -7.25
C TRP A 109 -11.63 7.75 -5.83
N ASN A 110 -12.93 8.01 -5.65
CA ASN A 110 -13.53 8.08 -4.31
C ASN A 110 -13.33 6.76 -3.53
N ARG A 111 -13.45 5.61 -4.20
CA ARG A 111 -13.30 4.29 -3.59
C ARG A 111 -11.86 3.85 -3.35
N LEU A 112 -10.89 4.38 -4.08
CA LEU A 112 -9.47 4.16 -3.78
C LEU A 112 -9.06 4.82 -2.45
N TYR A 113 -9.62 6.00 -2.15
CA TYR A 113 -9.34 6.72 -0.89
C TYR A 113 -10.29 6.35 0.26
N ASN A 114 -11.54 6.01 -0.06
CA ASN A 114 -12.57 5.65 0.90
C ASN A 114 -13.30 4.36 0.47
N PRO A 115 -12.60 3.22 0.53
CA PRO A 115 -13.18 1.93 0.21
C PRO A 115 -14.27 1.54 1.21
N LYS A 116 -15.23 0.73 0.77
CA LYS A 116 -16.20 0.10 1.68
C LYS A 116 -15.44 -0.72 2.72
N PRO A 117 -15.91 -0.81 3.98
CA PRO A 117 -15.21 -1.57 5.03
C PRO A 117 -14.89 -3.03 4.67
N ALA A 118 -15.75 -3.68 3.88
CA ALA A 118 -15.51 -5.06 3.41
C ALA A 118 -14.33 -5.18 2.41
N CYS A 119 -13.97 -4.08 1.74
CA CYS A 119 -12.97 -3.99 0.69
C CYS A 119 -11.67 -3.30 1.14
N ALA A 120 -11.68 -2.64 2.29
CA ALA A 120 -10.55 -1.92 2.86
C ALA A 120 -9.60 -2.84 3.63
N LEU A 121 -8.29 -2.57 3.64
CA LEU A 121 -7.32 -3.30 4.48
C LEU A 121 -7.57 -3.10 5.98
#